data_AF-A0A7I7Q809-F1
#
_entry.id   AF-A0A7I7Q809-F1
#
_cell.length_a   1.000
_cell.length_b   1.000
_cell.length_c   1.000
_cell.angle_alpha   90.00
_cell.angle_beta   90.00
_cell.angle_gamma   90.00
#
_symmetry.space_group_name_H-M   'P 1'
#
loop_
_entity.id
_entity.type
_entity.pdbx_description
1 polymer ?
#
loop_
_entity_poly.entity_id
_entity_poly.type
_entity_poly.pdbx_seq_one_letter_code
_entity_poly.pdbx_strand_id
1 'polypeptide(L)' 'MKSSALPWSQTVSTTLTSVTVNLLAQSNGSVIGCRIKVNGATKDERSETGPKALTFCQVNAG' A
#
# COMPACT_ATOMS: atom_id res chain seq x y z
N MET A 1 3.47 2.11 15.88
CA MET A 1 4.03 1.86 14.53
C MET A 1 4.37 0.38 14.43
N LYS A 2 3.63 -0.42 13.66
CA LYS A 2 3.90 -1.85 13.51
C LYS A 2 5.00 -2.02 12.46
N SER A 3 6.17 -2.52 12.86
CA SER A 3 7.18 -2.99 11.92
C SER A 3 6.74 -4.38 11.44
N SER A 4 6.29 -4.48 10.19
CA SER A 4 5.95 -5.75 9.55
C SER A 4 7.06 -6.10 8.56
N ALA A 5 7.52 -7.34 8.58
CA ALA A 5 8.47 -7.82 7.58
C ALA A 5 7.85 -7.72 6.17
N LEU A 6 8.59 -7.15 5.22
CA LEU A 6 8.22 -7.15 3.81
C LEU A 6 8.56 -8.52 3.19
N PRO A 7 7.78 -9.00 2.20
CA PRO A 7 6.52 -8.44 1.73
C PRO A 7 5.35 -8.87 2.62
N TRP A 8 4.43 -7.94 2.93
CA TRP A 8 3.19 -8.23 3.64
C TRP A 8 1.96 -7.83 2.81
N SER A 9 0.82 -8.43 3.11
CA SER A 9 -0.47 -8.08 2.51
C SER A 9 -1.56 -8.08 3.57
N GLN A 10 -2.58 -7.24 3.38
CA GLN A 10 -3.76 -7.14 4.23
C GLN A 10 -5.00 -7.01 3.33
N THR A 11 -6.07 -7.69 3.69
CA THR A 11 -7.36 -7.60 3.01
C THR A 11 -8.38 -7.02 3.98
N VAL A 12 -9.06 -5.96 3.56
CA VAL A 12 -10.10 -5.29 4.34
C VAL A 12 -11.42 -5.45 3.58
N SER A 13 -12.42 -6.02 4.25
CA SER A 13 -13.78 -6.12 3.74
C SER A 13 -14.65 -5.12 4.49
N THR A 14 -15.44 -4.35 3.74
CA THR A 14 -16.27 -3.26 4.27
C THR A 14 -17.58 -3.21 3.51
N THR A 15 -18.67 -2.87 4.20
CA THR A 15 -19.99 -2.59 3.60
C THR A 15 -20.26 -1.09 3.47
N LEU A 16 -19.31 -0.25 3.92
CA LEU A 16 -19.40 1.18 3.74
C LEU A 16 -19.33 1.51 2.25
N THR A 17 -20.19 2.42 1.80
CA THR A 17 -20.21 2.90 0.42
C THR A 17 -18.94 3.64 0.06
N SER A 18 -18.30 4.30 1.04
CA SER A 18 -17.04 5.00 0.84
C SER A 18 -15.96 4.57 1.83
N VAL A 19 -14.75 4.31 1.33
CA VAL A 19 -13.56 3.99 2.11
C VAL A 19 -12.34 4.68 1.52
N THR A 20 -11.53 5.28 2.39
CA THR A 20 -10.21 5.82 2.03
C THR A 20 -9.13 4.99 2.69
N VAL A 21 -8.14 4.56 1.90
CA VAL A 21 -6.97 3.82 2.41
C VAL A 21 -5.72 4.59 2.04
N ASN A 22 -4.86 4.80 3.05
CA ASN A 22 -3.55 5.40 2.91
C ASN A 22 -2.52 4.38 3.38
N LEU A 23 -1.57 4.05 2.51
CA LEU A 23 -0.53 3.07 2.76
C LEU A 23 0.84 3.73 2.61
N LEU A 24 1.59 3.79 3.70
CA LEU A 24 2.99 4.20 3.71
C LEU A 24 3.86 2.98 3.92
N ALA A 25 4.90 2.82 3.12
CA ALA A 25 5.88 1.77 3.31
C ALA A 25 7.29 2.34 3.15
N GLN A 26 8.19 1.94 4.06
CA GLN A 26 9.61 2.30 4.03
C GLN A 26 10.44 1.04 4.20
N SER A 27 11.49 0.92 3.40
CA SER A 27 12.44 -0.20 3.47
C SER A 27 13.86 0.33 3.57
N ASN A 28 14.72 -0.42 4.26
CA ASN A 28 16.17 -0.23 4.23
C ASN A 28 16.81 -0.94 3.03
N GLY A 29 16.02 -1.67 2.23
CA GLY A 29 16.45 -2.28 0.97
C GLY A 29 16.42 -1.27 -0.18
N SER A 30 16.92 -1.71 -1.33
CA SER A 30 17.08 -0.88 -2.53
C SER A 30 15.79 -0.60 -3.28
N VAL A 31 14.76 -1.44 -3.15
CA VAL A 31 13.48 -1.28 -3.86
C VAL A 31 12.33 -1.55 -2.91
N ILE A 32 11.29 -0.73 -2.96
CA ILE A 32 10.03 -0.95 -2.25
C ILE A 32 8.84 -0.62 -3.14
N GLY A 33 7.82 -1.46 -3.09
CA GLY A 33 6.55 -1.22 -3.75
C GLY A 33 5.39 -1.15 -2.77
N CYS A 34 4.35 -0.42 -3.13
CA CYS A 34 3.03 -0.51 -2.53
C CYS A 34 2.01 -0.77 -3.63
N ARG A 35 0.93 -1.49 -3.28
CA ARG A 35 -0.17 -1.79 -4.19
C ARG A 35 -1.48 -1.90 -3.43
N ILE A 36 -2.50 -1.22 -3.92
CA ILE A 36 -3.87 -1.29 -3.40
C ILE A 36 -4.79 -1.82 -4.50
N LYS A 37 -5.57 -2.85 -4.15
CA LYS A 37 -6.60 -3.43 -5.02
C LYS A 37 -7.97 -3.24 -4.38
N VAL A 38 -8.95 -2.79 -5.17
CA VAL A 38 -10.37 -2.69 -4.78
C VAL A 38 -11.16 -3.59 -5.72
N ASN A 39 -11.90 -4.55 -5.17
CA ASN A 39 -12.68 -5.54 -5.93
C ASN A 39 -11.85 -6.24 -7.02
N GLY A 40 -10.58 -6.56 -6.70
CA GLY A 40 -9.64 -7.21 -7.62
C GLY A 40 -8.92 -6.27 -8.59
N ALA A 41 -9.40 -5.03 -8.80
CA ALA A 41 -8.76 -4.05 -9.67
C ALA A 41 -7.68 -3.25 -8.93
N THR A 42 -6.48 -3.17 -9.49
CA THR A 42 -5.43 -2.27 -8.98
C THR A 42 -5.89 -0.82 -9.12
N LYS A 43 -5.92 -0.10 -7.99
CA LYS A 43 -6.32 1.32 -7.96
C LYS A 43 -5.12 2.24 -7.82
N ASP A 44 -4.10 1.80 -7.09
CA ASP A 44 -2.82 2.50 -7.00
C ASP A 44 -1.70 1.45 -6.83
N GLU A 45 -0.60 1.66 -7.54
CA GLU A 45 0.59 0.82 -7.47
C GLU A 45 1.79 1.69 -7.74
N ARG A 46 2.71 1.73 -6.78
CA ARG A 46 3.90 2.58 -6.85
C ARG A 46 5.11 1.79 -6.41
N SER A 47 6.24 2.11 -7.02
CA SER A 47 7.54 1.54 -6.66
C SER A 47 8.55 2.65 -6.54
N GLU A 48 9.39 2.57 -5.52
CA GLU A 48 10.49 3.50 -5.28
C GLU A 48 11.80 2.72 -5.15
N THR A 49 12.89 3.31 -5.60
CA THR A 49 14.23 2.71 -5.55
C THR A 49 15.19 3.66 -4.84
N GLY A 50 15.88 3.16 -3.81
CA GLY A 50 16.88 3.92 -3.07
C GLY A 50 17.30 3.22 -1.78
N PRO A 51 18.41 3.64 -1.16
CA PRO A 51 18.93 3.02 0.07
C PRO A 51 18.01 3.15 1.30
N LYS A 52 17.02 4.03 1.23
CA LYS A 52 15.94 4.21 2.22
C LYS A 52 14.62 4.45 1.49
N ALA A 53 14.31 3.59 0.52
CA ALA A 53 13.16 3.78 -0.34
C ALA A 53 11.88 3.91 0.49
N LEU A 54 11.09 4.94 0.17
CA LEU A 54 9.81 5.23 0.79
C LEU A 54 8.79 5.36 -0.33
N THR A 55 7.68 4.63 -0.19
CA THR A 55 6.58 4.67 -1.14
C THR A 55 5.27 4.91 -0.41
N PHE A 56 4.31 5.48 -1.15
CA PHE A 56 2.99 5.80 -0.66
C PHE A 56 1.95 5.45 -1.72
N CYS A 57 0.88 4.76 -1.29
CA CYS A 57 -0.28 4.45 -2.11
C CYS A 57 -1.54 4.95 -1.41
N GLN A 58 -2.49 5.46 -2.20
CA GLN A 58 -3.78 5.91 -1.69
C GLN A 58 -4.90 5.53 -2.63
N VAL A 59 -6.05 5.19 -2.05
CA VAL A 59 -7.30 5.06 -2.81
C VAL A 59 -8.44 5.69 -2.03
N ASN A 60 -9.35 6.32 -2.75
CA ASN A 60 -10.71 6.58 -2.30
C ASN A 60 -11.62 5.69 -3.15
N ALA A 61 -12.33 4.76 -2.51
CA ALA A 61 -13.35 3.95 -3.13
C ALA A 61 -14.70 4.49 -2.66
N GLY A 62 -15.62 4.70 -3.59
CA GLY A 62 -16.93 5.31 -3.43
C GLY A 62 -17.87 4.83 -4.52
#